data_AF-A0A7V1P2V6-F1
#
_entry.id   AF-A0A7V1P2V6-F1
#
_cell.length_a   1.000
_cell.length_b   1.000
_cell.length_c   1.000
_cell.angle_alpha   90.00
_cell.angle_beta   90.00
_cell.angle_gamma   90.00
#
_symmetry.space_group_name_H-M   'P 1'
#
loop_
_entity.id
_entity.type
_entity.pdbx_description
1 polymer ?
#
loop_
_entity_poly.entity_id
_entity_poly.type
_entity_poly.pdbx_seq_one_letter_code
_entity_poly.pdbx_strand_id
1 'polypeptide(L)'
;MKLGFLVDLNLCMGCKGCEIACKVENEVPLSSWRLRVKYIDIGTFPDASRSFTPLRCNHCENAPCERICPVSALHYLENGIVNIDSARCIGCAGCMMACPYGAIYMDPETNTADKCTYCAHRIESGMMPACVVACPVEANIFGDVEDDTSHISQYIMEHQGGVQVRKPEKHTNPKHYYVGGGTYTLDPLAHQRIEGYSLFNNITHLEAVGDKNHGVLDRFLAPFTGHGELDNKSLIESATDAESHEQEGGH
;
A
#
# COMPACT_ATOMS: atom_id res chain seq x y z
N MET A 1 -12.82 3.71 -25.67
CA MET A 1 -13.36 3.73 -24.31
C MET A 1 -12.25 3.38 -23.36
N LYS A 2 -11.93 4.28 -22.44
CA LYS A 2 -10.90 4.08 -21.43
C LYS A 2 -11.51 4.29 -20.07
N LEU A 3 -11.78 3.19 -19.38
CA LEU A 3 -12.47 3.24 -18.10
C LEU A 3 -11.54 3.75 -17.00
N GLY A 4 -12.05 4.69 -16.22
CA GLY A 4 -11.39 5.24 -15.04
C GLY A 4 -12.32 5.30 -13.85
N PHE A 5 -11.73 5.52 -12.68
CA PHE A 5 -12.42 5.60 -11.41
C PHE A 5 -11.98 6.86 -10.69
N LEU A 6 -12.88 7.56 -10.04
CA LEU A 6 -12.58 8.73 -9.21
C LEU A 6 -13.23 8.55 -7.84
N VAL A 7 -12.54 9.00 -6.79
CA VAL A 7 -13.10 9.06 -5.44
C VAL A 7 -13.02 10.49 -4.92
N ASP A 8 -14.17 11.08 -4.59
CA ASP A 8 -14.22 12.32 -3.83
C ASP A 8 -14.10 12.01 -2.32
N LEU A 9 -12.95 12.37 -1.77
CA LEU A 9 -12.62 12.18 -0.37
C LEU A 9 -13.32 13.20 0.56
N ASN A 10 -13.84 14.31 0.02
CA ASN A 10 -14.64 15.25 0.81
C ASN A 10 -16.03 14.69 1.14
N LEU A 11 -16.58 13.87 0.24
CA LEU A 11 -17.88 13.21 0.43
C LEU A 11 -17.74 11.88 1.21
N CYS A 12 -16.58 11.25 1.17
CA CYS A 12 -16.39 9.92 1.76
C CYS A 12 -16.50 9.94 3.28
N MET A 13 -17.62 9.46 3.81
CA MET A 13 -17.85 9.31 5.26
C MET A 13 -17.29 8.01 5.88
N GLY A 14 -16.56 7.20 5.11
CA GLY A 14 -15.91 6.00 5.66
C GLY A 14 -16.83 4.85 6.09
N CYS A 15 -18.08 4.79 5.62
CA CYS A 15 -19.08 3.79 6.05
C CYS A 15 -18.77 2.34 5.66
N LYS A 16 -17.73 2.10 4.84
CA LYS A 16 -17.30 0.78 4.33
C LYS A 16 -18.32 0.00 3.50
N GLY A 17 -19.45 0.61 3.12
CA GLY A 17 -20.45 -0.04 2.26
C GLY A 17 -19.86 -0.54 0.93
N CYS A 18 -18.91 0.20 0.36
CA CYS A 18 -18.21 -0.19 -0.85
C CYS A 18 -17.30 -1.41 -0.67
N GLU A 19 -16.66 -1.60 0.51
CA GLU A 19 -15.86 -2.79 0.82
C GLU A 19 -16.74 -4.04 0.85
N ILE A 20 -17.87 -3.95 1.57
CA ILE A 20 -18.81 -5.06 1.74
C ILE A 20 -19.44 -5.42 0.40
N ALA A 21 -19.90 -4.44 -0.36
CA ALA A 21 -20.46 -4.66 -1.69
C ALA A 21 -19.46 -5.37 -2.62
N CYS A 22 -18.18 -4.96 -2.59
CA CYS A 22 -17.15 -5.62 -3.37
C CYS A 22 -16.91 -7.07 -2.93
N LYS A 23 -16.91 -7.34 -1.62
CA LYS A 23 -16.76 -8.69 -1.08
C LYS A 23 -17.89 -9.61 -1.50
N VAL A 24 -19.14 -9.17 -1.34
CA VAL A 24 -20.33 -9.96 -1.67
C VAL A 24 -20.40 -10.22 -3.17
N GLU A 25 -20.22 -9.19 -3.99
CA GLU A 25 -20.33 -9.30 -5.45
C GLU A 25 -19.32 -10.25 -6.08
N ASN A 26 -18.11 -10.32 -5.51
CA ASN A 26 -17.00 -11.05 -6.09
C ASN A 26 -16.57 -12.25 -5.24
N GLU A 27 -17.35 -12.61 -4.22
CA GLU A 27 -17.09 -13.73 -3.30
C GLU A 27 -15.67 -13.71 -2.71
N VAL A 28 -15.15 -12.52 -2.39
CA VAL A 28 -13.75 -12.35 -1.96
C VAL A 28 -13.53 -12.99 -0.58
N PRO A 29 -12.56 -13.91 -0.41
CA PRO A 29 -12.31 -14.61 0.85
C PRO A 29 -12.16 -13.68 2.04
N LEU A 30 -12.63 -14.09 3.22
CA LEU A 30 -12.70 -13.25 4.43
C LEU A 30 -11.37 -12.58 4.82
N SER A 31 -10.25 -13.25 4.60
CA SER A 31 -8.89 -12.74 4.90
C SER A 31 -8.41 -11.67 3.91
N SER A 32 -9.03 -11.57 2.74
CA SER A 32 -8.57 -10.78 1.60
C SER A 32 -9.55 -9.69 1.17
N TRP A 33 -9.07 -8.71 0.41
CA TRP A 33 -9.83 -7.51 0.05
C TRP A 33 -9.39 -6.97 -1.32
N ARG A 34 -10.34 -6.76 -2.23
CA ARG A 34 -10.10 -6.02 -3.50
C ARG A 34 -10.18 -4.50 -3.33
N LEU A 35 -10.86 -4.04 -2.26
CA LEU A 35 -11.09 -2.65 -1.88
C LEU A 35 -11.05 -2.54 -0.35
N ARG A 36 -10.30 -1.57 0.19
CA ARG A 36 -10.25 -1.24 1.62
C ARG A 36 -10.31 0.26 1.85
N VAL A 37 -11.18 0.71 2.75
CA VAL A 37 -11.20 2.08 3.27
C VAL A 37 -10.26 2.17 4.45
N LYS A 38 -9.16 2.88 4.25
CA LYS A 38 -8.26 3.27 5.34
C LYS A 38 -8.71 4.61 5.91
N TYR A 39 -8.35 4.86 7.15
CA TYR A 39 -8.51 6.18 7.75
C TYR A 39 -7.24 6.59 8.47
N ILE A 40 -7.07 7.90 8.59
CA ILE A 40 -6.04 8.53 9.40
C ILE A 40 -6.70 9.60 10.26
N ASP A 41 -6.23 9.75 11.49
CA ASP A 41 -6.58 10.85 12.37
C ASP A 41 -5.53 11.94 12.20
N ILE A 42 -5.97 13.18 12.01
CA ILE A 42 -5.13 14.33 11.71
C ILE A 42 -5.38 15.39 12.78
N GLY A 43 -4.30 15.94 13.32
CA GLY A 43 -4.34 16.97 14.34
C GLY A 43 -4.55 16.44 15.75
N THR A 44 -4.76 17.36 16.69
CA THR A 44 -5.00 17.09 18.10
C THR A 44 -6.23 17.87 18.56
N PHE A 45 -6.93 17.38 19.57
CA PHE A 45 -8.09 18.09 20.13
C PHE A 45 -7.74 19.54 20.50
N PRO A 46 -8.59 20.54 20.17
CA PRO A 46 -9.93 20.43 19.58
C PRO A 46 -9.97 20.31 18.05
N ASP A 47 -8.85 20.52 17.36
CA ASP A 47 -8.74 20.56 15.90
C ASP A 47 -8.49 19.17 15.27
N ALA A 48 -8.96 18.10 15.92
CA ALA A 48 -8.81 16.74 15.44
C ALA A 48 -9.84 16.43 14.34
N SER A 49 -9.38 15.83 13.26
CA SER A 49 -10.23 15.37 12.15
C SER A 49 -9.85 13.97 11.71
N ARG A 50 -10.75 13.28 11.01
CA ARG A 50 -10.49 11.97 10.41
C ARG A 50 -10.70 12.03 8.91
N SER A 51 -9.70 11.59 8.16
CA SER A 51 -9.80 11.41 6.71
C SER A 51 -9.99 9.94 6.38
N PHE A 52 -10.89 9.65 5.45
CA PHE A 52 -11.16 8.32 4.94
C PHE A 52 -10.69 8.21 3.50
N THR A 53 -10.06 7.10 3.13
CA THR A 53 -9.60 6.85 1.76
C THR A 53 -9.86 5.42 1.34
N PRO A 54 -10.82 5.22 0.42
CA PRO A 54 -11.03 3.98 -0.30
C PRO A 54 -9.84 3.66 -1.22
N LEU A 55 -9.16 2.55 -0.96
CA LEU A 55 -8.00 2.07 -1.72
C LEU A 55 -8.35 0.78 -2.46
N ARG A 56 -8.10 0.76 -3.77
CA ARG A 56 -8.26 -0.40 -4.66
C ARG A 56 -7.18 -0.42 -5.73
N CYS A 57 -7.25 -1.37 -6.66
CA CYS A 57 -6.38 -1.36 -7.84
C CYS A 57 -6.55 -0.07 -8.64
N ASN A 58 -5.44 0.50 -9.10
CA ASN A 58 -5.44 1.74 -9.87
C ASN A 58 -5.66 1.55 -11.37
N HIS A 59 -5.74 0.28 -11.84
CA HIS A 59 -5.84 -0.09 -13.26
C HIS A 59 -4.92 0.76 -14.13
N CYS A 60 -3.65 0.77 -13.76
CA CYS A 60 -2.63 1.66 -14.33
C CYS A 60 -2.49 1.46 -15.84
N GLU A 61 -2.26 2.53 -16.59
CA GLU A 61 -1.97 2.45 -18.02
C GLU A 61 -0.61 1.77 -18.30
N ASN A 62 0.36 1.99 -17.40
CA ASN A 62 1.68 1.37 -17.45
C ASN A 62 1.82 0.39 -16.28
N ALA A 63 0.98 -0.66 -16.26
CA ALA A 63 0.91 -1.62 -15.17
C ALA A 63 2.17 -2.52 -15.08
N PRO A 64 2.99 -2.40 -14.02
CA PRO A 64 4.16 -3.28 -13.83
C PRO A 64 3.76 -4.72 -13.53
N CYS A 65 2.58 -4.94 -12.95
CA CYS A 65 2.08 -6.27 -12.62
C CYS A 65 1.68 -7.10 -13.84
N GLU A 66 1.28 -6.45 -14.93
CA GLU A 66 1.01 -7.10 -16.22
C GLU A 66 2.35 -7.55 -16.85
N ARG A 67 3.29 -6.62 -17.02
CA ARG A 67 4.61 -6.90 -17.63
C ARG A 67 5.43 -7.99 -16.94
N ILE A 68 5.33 -8.12 -15.62
CA ILE A 68 6.08 -9.13 -14.87
C ILE A 68 5.45 -10.53 -14.96
N CYS A 69 4.20 -10.65 -15.45
CA CYS A 69 3.49 -11.91 -15.43
C CYS A 69 4.04 -12.86 -16.51
N PRO A 70 4.68 -13.98 -16.15
CA PRO A 70 5.34 -14.86 -17.13
C PRO A 70 4.33 -15.65 -18.00
N VAL A 71 3.07 -15.73 -17.57
CA VAL A 71 2.01 -16.53 -18.20
C VAL A 71 0.88 -15.66 -18.75
N SER A 72 1.06 -14.33 -18.73
CA SER A 72 0.05 -13.35 -19.16
C SER A 72 -1.33 -13.55 -18.52
N ALA A 73 -1.37 -13.98 -17.25
CA ALA A 73 -2.61 -14.05 -16.48
C ALA A 73 -3.16 -12.65 -16.21
N LEU A 74 -2.29 -11.69 -15.89
CA LEU A 74 -2.62 -10.27 -15.90
C LEU A 74 -2.50 -9.74 -17.32
N HIS A 75 -3.52 -9.04 -17.80
CA HIS A 75 -3.59 -8.51 -19.17
C HIS A 75 -4.52 -7.29 -19.22
N TYR A 76 -4.45 -6.52 -20.31
CA TYR A 76 -5.40 -5.44 -20.56
C TYR A 76 -6.61 -5.96 -21.35
N LEU A 77 -7.80 -5.53 -20.97
CA LEU A 77 -8.99 -5.58 -21.81
C LEU A 77 -9.01 -4.38 -22.76
N GLU A 78 -9.82 -4.43 -23.81
CA GLU A 78 -9.95 -3.36 -24.82
C GLU A 78 -10.38 -2.02 -24.21
N ASN A 79 -11.15 -2.06 -23.12
CA ASN A 79 -11.61 -0.87 -22.38
C ASN A 79 -10.57 -0.32 -21.39
N GLY A 80 -9.36 -0.88 -21.39
CA GLY A 80 -8.24 -0.45 -20.55
C GLY A 80 -8.23 -1.04 -19.13
N ILE A 81 -9.17 -1.90 -18.76
CA ILE A 81 -9.13 -2.60 -17.47
C ILE A 81 -7.93 -3.55 -17.48
N VAL A 82 -6.99 -3.36 -16.55
CA VAL A 82 -6.03 -4.41 -16.20
C VAL A 82 -6.81 -5.54 -15.54
N ASN A 83 -7.06 -6.65 -16.21
CA ASN A 83 -7.81 -7.79 -15.70
C ASN A 83 -6.89 -8.96 -15.31
N ILE A 84 -7.45 -9.97 -14.64
CA ILE A 84 -6.73 -11.19 -14.27
C ILE A 84 -7.52 -12.43 -14.71
N ASP A 85 -6.83 -13.34 -15.40
CA ASP A 85 -7.31 -14.68 -15.73
C ASP A 85 -6.74 -15.67 -14.71
N SER A 86 -7.57 -16.09 -13.77
CA SER A 86 -7.19 -17.04 -12.72
C SER A 86 -6.85 -18.43 -13.28
N ALA A 87 -7.44 -18.85 -14.41
CA ALA A 87 -7.17 -20.17 -14.99
C ALA A 87 -5.75 -20.27 -15.57
N ARG A 88 -5.16 -19.15 -15.98
CA ARG A 88 -3.77 -19.06 -16.45
C ARG A 88 -2.77 -18.81 -15.32
N CYS A 89 -3.24 -18.38 -14.15
CA CYS A 89 -2.36 -17.97 -13.06
C CYS A 89 -1.64 -19.18 -12.44
N ILE A 90 -0.31 -19.13 -12.39
CA ILE A 90 0.53 -20.19 -11.80
C ILE A 90 0.94 -19.91 -10.34
N GLY A 91 0.33 -18.93 -9.68
CA GLY A 91 0.58 -18.67 -8.26
C GLY A 91 1.96 -18.10 -7.89
N CYS A 92 2.77 -17.65 -8.87
CA CYS A 92 4.16 -17.23 -8.63
C CYS A 92 4.36 -15.94 -7.80
N ALA A 93 3.28 -15.21 -7.48
CA ALA A 93 3.27 -13.95 -6.72
C ALA A 93 4.15 -12.79 -7.26
N GLY A 94 4.78 -12.92 -8.44
CA GLY A 94 5.63 -11.85 -9.00
C GLY A 94 4.89 -10.52 -9.19
N CYS A 95 3.61 -10.58 -9.57
CA CYS A 95 2.75 -9.40 -9.70
C CYS A 95 2.53 -8.64 -8.38
N MET A 96 2.53 -9.34 -7.23
CA MET A 96 2.40 -8.70 -5.92
C MET A 96 3.63 -7.85 -5.62
N MET A 97 4.82 -8.38 -5.91
CA MET A 97 6.08 -7.65 -5.74
C MET A 97 6.18 -6.44 -6.69
N ALA A 98 5.64 -6.56 -7.90
CA ALA A 98 5.65 -5.49 -8.87
C ALA A 98 4.63 -4.37 -8.57
N CYS A 99 3.54 -4.66 -7.86
CA CYS A 99 2.48 -3.68 -7.62
C CYS A 99 2.88 -2.66 -6.55
N PRO A 100 3.13 -1.38 -6.88
CA PRO A 100 3.58 -0.40 -5.89
C PRO A 100 2.48 0.01 -4.91
N TYR A 101 1.23 -0.40 -5.18
CA TYR A 101 0.05 -0.05 -4.40
C TYR A 101 -0.36 -1.13 -3.39
N GLY A 102 0.24 -2.33 -3.47
CA GLY A 102 -0.19 -3.48 -2.66
C GLY A 102 -1.65 -3.87 -2.94
N ALA A 103 -2.10 -3.75 -4.20
CA ALA A 103 -3.49 -3.98 -4.59
C ALA A 103 -3.79 -5.42 -5.02
N ILE A 104 -2.79 -6.31 -4.96
CA ILE A 104 -2.86 -7.71 -5.39
C ILE A 104 -2.55 -8.58 -4.17
N TYR A 105 -3.34 -9.63 -3.95
CA TYR A 105 -3.12 -10.65 -2.94
C TYR A 105 -3.09 -12.05 -3.57
N MET A 106 -2.59 -13.05 -2.85
CA MET A 106 -2.81 -14.45 -3.19
C MET A 106 -4.10 -14.92 -2.55
N ASP A 107 -5.02 -15.39 -3.37
CA ASP A 107 -6.24 -16.01 -2.90
C ASP A 107 -5.90 -17.32 -2.16
N PRO A 108 -6.31 -17.47 -0.89
CA PRO A 108 -5.95 -18.63 -0.08
C PRO A 108 -6.66 -19.92 -0.49
N GLU A 109 -7.75 -19.82 -1.24
CA GLU A 109 -8.56 -20.97 -1.65
C GLU A 109 -8.07 -21.52 -3.00
N THR A 110 -7.73 -20.63 -3.93
CA THR A 110 -7.30 -21.01 -5.28
C THR A 110 -5.79 -21.01 -5.49
N ASN A 111 -5.02 -20.41 -4.57
CA ASN A 111 -3.57 -20.14 -4.72
C ASN A 111 -3.24 -19.33 -5.99
N THR A 112 -4.20 -18.57 -6.51
CA THR A 112 -4.01 -17.65 -7.64
C THR A 112 -3.91 -16.22 -7.14
N ALA A 113 -3.30 -15.34 -7.93
CA ALA A 113 -3.32 -13.92 -7.61
C ALA A 113 -4.72 -13.36 -7.85
N ASP A 114 -5.16 -12.42 -7.03
CA ASP A 114 -6.44 -11.73 -7.21
C ASP A 114 -6.35 -10.25 -6.80
N LYS A 115 -7.22 -9.42 -7.39
CA LYS A 115 -7.27 -7.97 -7.23
C LYS A 115 -8.60 -7.40 -7.74
N CYS A 116 -8.82 -6.10 -7.53
CA CYS A 116 -9.94 -5.42 -8.18
C CYS A 116 -9.90 -5.57 -9.71
N THR A 117 -11.08 -5.82 -10.31
CA THR A 117 -11.30 -6.04 -11.74
C THR A 117 -12.17 -4.94 -12.37
N TYR A 118 -12.41 -3.84 -11.66
CA TYR A 118 -13.47 -2.87 -11.98
C TYR A 118 -14.86 -3.49 -12.19
N CYS A 119 -15.11 -4.70 -11.66
CA CYS A 119 -16.33 -5.47 -11.95
C CYS A 119 -16.55 -5.65 -13.46
N ALA A 120 -15.51 -6.03 -14.21
CA ALA A 120 -15.60 -6.26 -15.65
C ALA A 120 -16.83 -7.09 -16.05
N HIS A 121 -17.18 -8.11 -15.27
CA HIS A 121 -18.38 -8.95 -15.47
C HIS A 121 -19.70 -8.17 -15.43
N ARG A 122 -19.81 -7.14 -14.59
CA ARG A 122 -20.98 -6.24 -14.53
C ARG A 122 -20.99 -5.30 -15.72
N ILE A 123 -19.84 -4.74 -16.07
CA ILE A 123 -19.70 -3.78 -17.16
C ILE A 123 -20.07 -4.41 -18.50
N GLU A 124 -19.66 -5.65 -18.75
CA GLU A 124 -20.07 -6.43 -19.93
C GLU A 124 -21.59 -6.61 -20.02
N SER A 125 -22.28 -6.60 -18.87
CA SER A 125 -23.74 -6.68 -18.78
C SER A 125 -24.43 -5.31 -18.74
N GLY A 126 -23.70 -4.21 -19.01
CA GLY A 126 -24.24 -2.84 -18.97
C GLY A 126 -24.52 -2.31 -17.56
N MET A 127 -23.93 -2.90 -16.52
CA MET A 127 -24.12 -2.50 -15.12
C MET A 127 -22.91 -1.77 -14.55
N MET A 128 -23.16 -0.84 -13.62
CA MET A 128 -22.11 -0.14 -12.87
C MET A 128 -21.41 -1.06 -11.85
N PRO A 129 -20.14 -0.80 -11.49
CA PRO A 129 -19.44 -1.55 -10.45
C PRO A 129 -20.19 -1.54 -9.11
N ALA A 130 -20.19 -2.65 -8.39
CA ALA A 130 -20.97 -2.79 -7.14
C ALA A 130 -20.60 -1.74 -6.08
N CYS A 131 -19.32 -1.38 -5.98
CA CYS A 131 -18.83 -0.36 -5.06
C CYS A 131 -19.31 1.07 -5.39
N VAL A 132 -19.67 1.35 -6.64
CA VAL A 132 -20.25 2.63 -7.07
C VAL A 132 -21.72 2.67 -6.65
N VAL A 133 -22.48 1.64 -7.00
CA VAL A 133 -23.92 1.52 -6.67
C VAL A 133 -24.17 1.53 -5.16
N ALA A 134 -23.27 0.92 -4.38
CA ALA A 134 -23.42 0.84 -2.92
C ALA A 134 -23.05 2.12 -2.17
N CYS A 135 -22.59 3.18 -2.83
CA CYS A 135 -22.12 4.39 -2.17
C CYS A 135 -23.29 5.35 -1.88
N PRO A 136 -23.69 5.56 -0.62
CA PRO A 136 -24.88 6.38 -0.31
C PRO A 136 -24.65 7.89 -0.49
N VAL A 137 -23.38 8.31 -0.59
CA VAL A 137 -22.95 9.70 -0.74
C VAL A 137 -22.34 9.97 -2.12
N GLU A 138 -22.45 9.00 -3.04
CA GLU A 138 -21.97 9.10 -4.43
C GLU A 138 -20.49 9.51 -4.58
N ALA A 139 -19.67 9.28 -3.54
CA ALA A 139 -18.25 9.60 -3.53
C ALA A 139 -17.44 8.76 -4.54
N ASN A 140 -17.97 7.65 -5.04
CA ASN A 140 -17.31 6.78 -6.01
C ASN A 140 -17.88 7.05 -7.40
N ILE A 141 -17.07 7.61 -8.29
CA ILE A 141 -17.47 7.99 -9.65
C ILE A 141 -16.71 7.10 -10.64
N PHE A 142 -17.43 6.55 -11.63
CA PHE A 142 -16.86 5.62 -12.61
C PHE A 142 -17.39 5.95 -14.00
N GLY A 143 -16.54 5.81 -15.02
CA GLY A 143 -16.94 6.05 -16.40
C GLY A 143 -15.77 6.04 -17.37
N ASP A 144 -16.05 6.42 -18.61
CA ASP A 144 -15.04 6.62 -19.64
C ASP A 144 -14.36 7.98 -19.47
N VAL A 145 -13.05 7.99 -19.21
CA VAL A 145 -12.29 9.24 -18.97
C VAL A 145 -11.84 9.92 -20.26
N GLU A 146 -12.05 9.29 -21.42
CA GLU A 146 -11.78 9.89 -22.73
C GLU A 146 -13.04 10.51 -23.37
N ASP A 147 -14.22 10.23 -22.82
CA ASP A 147 -15.47 10.85 -23.25
C ASP A 147 -15.74 12.12 -22.44
N ASP A 148 -15.63 13.28 -23.08
CA ASP A 148 -15.86 14.60 -22.46
C ASP A 148 -17.30 14.79 -21.94
N THR A 149 -18.24 13.96 -22.42
CA THR A 149 -19.64 14.00 -21.97
C THR A 149 -19.91 13.11 -20.75
N SER A 150 -18.94 12.26 -20.37
CA SER A 150 -19.09 11.36 -19.24
C SER A 150 -19.03 12.13 -17.91
N HIS A 151 -19.78 11.64 -16.91
CA HIS A 151 -19.81 12.27 -15.60
C HIS A 151 -18.42 12.35 -14.95
N ILE A 152 -17.59 11.32 -15.11
CA ILE A 152 -16.22 11.31 -14.56
C ILE A 152 -15.33 12.37 -15.22
N SER A 153 -15.41 12.53 -16.55
CA SER A 153 -14.61 13.52 -17.28
C SER A 153 -15.01 14.93 -16.90
N GLN A 154 -16.32 15.22 -16.84
CA GLN A 154 -16.85 16.50 -16.38
C GLN A 154 -16.40 16.80 -14.95
N TYR A 155 -16.50 15.82 -14.05
CA TYR A 155 -16.08 15.98 -12.66
C TYR A 155 -14.58 16.29 -12.55
N ILE A 156 -13.73 15.59 -13.32
CA ILE A 156 -12.29 15.86 -13.40
C ILE A 156 -12.03 17.27 -13.94
N MET A 157 -12.76 17.70 -14.97
CA MET A 157 -12.63 19.04 -15.57
C MET A 157 -13.02 20.16 -14.58
N GLU A 158 -14.09 19.97 -13.82
CA GLU A 158 -14.54 20.93 -12.81
C GLU A 158 -13.56 21.06 -11.64
N HIS A 159 -12.84 19.97 -11.31
CA HIS A 159 -11.96 19.90 -10.14
C HIS A 159 -10.46 19.85 -10.49
N GLN A 160 -10.06 20.25 -11.71
CA GLN A 160 -8.70 20.06 -12.26
C GLN A 160 -7.55 20.42 -11.30
N GLY A 161 -7.69 21.48 -10.50
CA GLY A 161 -6.65 21.92 -9.54
C GLY A 161 -6.50 21.02 -8.30
N GLY A 162 -7.43 20.09 -8.06
CA GLY A 162 -7.48 19.22 -6.89
C GLY A 162 -7.41 17.72 -7.20
N VAL A 163 -7.31 17.32 -8.47
CA VAL A 163 -7.22 15.91 -8.86
C VAL A 163 -5.84 15.35 -8.58
N GLN A 164 -5.78 14.26 -7.83
CA GLN A 164 -4.54 13.59 -7.44
C GLN A 164 -4.58 12.10 -7.80
N VAL A 165 -3.40 11.52 -7.94
CA VAL A 165 -3.21 10.07 -8.09
C VAL A 165 -2.25 9.56 -7.03
N ARG A 166 -2.31 8.27 -6.73
CA ARG A 166 -1.39 7.67 -5.76
C ARG A 166 -0.03 7.39 -6.40
N LYS A 167 1.03 7.73 -5.67
CA LYS A 167 2.43 7.44 -6.01
C LYS A 167 2.81 7.84 -7.45
N PRO A 168 2.63 9.11 -7.85
CA PRO A 168 2.98 9.57 -9.19
C PRO A 168 4.45 9.32 -9.55
N GLU A 169 5.35 9.32 -8.56
CA GLU A 169 6.78 9.00 -8.70
C GLU A 169 7.08 7.57 -9.17
N LYS A 170 6.06 6.68 -9.21
CA LYS A 170 6.19 5.33 -9.76
C LYS A 170 5.93 5.23 -11.26
N HIS A 171 5.53 6.33 -11.92
CA HIS A 171 5.34 6.42 -13.37
C HIS A 171 4.46 5.30 -13.98
N THR A 172 3.45 4.86 -13.22
CA THR A 172 2.50 3.82 -13.65
C THR A 172 1.32 4.40 -14.43
N ASN A 173 1.13 5.73 -14.42
CA ASN A 173 -0.03 6.43 -14.99
C ASN A 173 -1.38 5.82 -14.50
N PRO A 174 -1.74 5.99 -13.21
CA PRO A 174 -2.99 5.50 -12.64
C PRO A 174 -4.24 6.02 -13.37
N LYS A 175 -5.25 5.17 -13.53
CA LYS A 175 -6.60 5.55 -13.99
C LYS A 175 -7.60 5.62 -12.83
N HIS A 176 -7.07 5.75 -11.62
CA HIS A 176 -7.82 5.91 -10.38
C HIS A 176 -7.41 7.23 -9.73
N TYR A 177 -8.36 8.15 -9.74
CA TYR A 177 -8.19 9.54 -9.34
C TYR A 177 -8.82 9.79 -7.98
N TYR A 178 -8.34 10.82 -7.31
CA TYR A 178 -8.83 11.27 -6.02
C TYR A 178 -9.01 12.78 -6.04
N VAL A 179 -10.08 13.26 -5.41
CA VAL A 179 -10.34 14.69 -5.18
C VAL A 179 -10.53 14.91 -3.68
N GLY A 180 -10.00 16.01 -3.13
CA GLY A 180 -10.15 16.33 -1.71
C GLY A 180 -9.28 15.49 -0.76
N GLY A 181 -9.58 15.52 0.53
CA GLY A 181 -8.96 14.64 1.54
C GLY A 181 -7.55 14.99 2.01
N GLY A 182 -7.01 16.13 1.57
CA GLY A 182 -5.69 16.65 1.98
C GLY A 182 -4.50 15.79 1.53
N THR A 183 -3.29 16.33 1.69
CA THR A 183 -2.04 15.64 1.29
C THR A 183 -1.76 14.41 2.15
N TYR A 184 -2.13 14.44 3.43
CA TYR A 184 -1.82 13.39 4.41
C TYR A 184 -2.31 11.99 4.04
N THR A 185 -3.38 11.90 3.24
CA THR A 185 -4.02 10.60 2.96
C THR A 185 -3.44 9.90 1.73
N LEU A 186 -2.88 10.66 0.79
CA LEU A 186 -2.33 10.13 -0.45
C LEU A 186 -0.80 10.19 -0.51
N ASP A 187 -0.19 11.14 0.21
CA ASP A 187 1.25 11.27 0.35
C ASP A 187 1.72 10.63 1.68
N PRO A 188 2.40 9.47 1.64
CA PRO A 188 2.95 8.86 2.85
C PRO A 188 4.06 9.70 3.50
N LEU A 189 4.69 10.62 2.77
CA LEU A 189 5.73 11.51 3.30
C LEU A 189 5.18 12.75 4.00
N ALA A 190 3.87 13.01 3.89
CA ALA A 190 3.22 14.12 4.57
C ALA A 190 3.10 13.90 6.09
N HIS A 191 3.26 12.67 6.59
CA HIS A 191 3.31 12.39 8.03
C HIS A 191 4.69 12.68 8.60
N GLN A 192 4.75 13.45 9.68
CA GLN A 192 5.97 13.59 10.48
C GLN A 192 6.26 12.28 11.23
N ARG A 193 7.52 11.84 11.16
CA ARG A 193 8.02 10.74 11.99
C ARG A 193 8.10 11.24 13.43
N ILE A 194 7.18 10.79 14.28
CA ILE A 194 7.23 11.09 15.72
C ILE A 194 8.31 10.22 16.35
N GLU A 195 9.30 10.85 17.00
CA GLU A 195 10.36 10.16 17.74
C GLU A 195 9.82 9.58 19.04
N GLY A 196 10.31 8.39 19.45
CA GLY A 196 9.91 7.70 20.67
C GLY A 196 9.08 6.44 20.44
N TYR A 197 8.29 6.02 21.42
CA TYR A 197 7.54 4.77 21.36
C TYR A 197 6.28 4.90 20.50
N SER A 198 6.26 4.18 19.38
CA SER A 198 5.03 3.84 18.65
C SER A 198 4.46 2.51 19.16
N LEU A 199 3.20 2.22 18.82
CA LEU A 199 2.47 1.01 19.24
C LEU A 199 3.22 -0.32 18.97
N PHE A 200 4.11 -0.34 17.98
CA PHE A 200 4.82 -1.54 17.53
C PHE A 200 6.35 -1.43 17.58
N ASN A 201 6.89 -0.24 17.86
CA ASN A 201 8.33 -0.06 17.88
C ASN A 201 8.75 1.22 18.60
N ASN A 202 9.92 1.20 19.24
CA ASN A 202 10.61 2.41 19.67
C ASN A 202 11.36 3.01 18.47
N ILE A 203 10.83 4.12 17.95
CA ILE A 203 11.38 4.86 16.82
C ILE A 203 12.51 5.73 17.35
N THR A 204 13.69 5.13 17.52
CA THR A 204 14.92 5.87 17.81
C THR A 204 15.54 6.39 16.51
N HIS A 205 16.41 7.39 16.62
CA HIS A 205 17.41 7.64 15.59
C HIS A 205 18.23 6.35 15.41
N LEU A 206 18.40 5.92 14.16
CA LEU A 206 19.50 4.99 13.87
C LEU A 206 20.77 5.80 14.06
N GLU A 207 21.42 5.67 15.22
CA GLU A 207 22.80 6.11 15.36
C GLU A 207 23.61 5.41 14.27
N ALA A 208 24.42 6.17 13.54
CA ALA A 208 25.30 5.59 12.54
C ALA A 208 26.26 4.63 13.25
N VAL A 209 26.01 3.33 13.12
CA VAL A 209 26.91 2.29 13.65
C VAL A 209 28.12 2.21 12.72
N GLY A 210 29.15 2.98 13.04
CA GLY A 210 30.40 3.06 12.30
C GLY A 210 31.08 4.41 12.47
N ASP A 211 32.41 4.43 12.50
CA ASP A 211 33.16 5.68 12.40
C ASP A 211 32.87 6.30 11.02
N LYS A 212 32.36 7.54 11.01
CA LYS A 212 32.03 8.27 9.77
C LYS A 212 33.26 8.49 8.87
N ASN A 213 34.46 8.37 9.46
CA ASN A 213 35.74 8.51 8.78
C ASN A 213 36.40 7.16 8.46
N HIS A 214 35.77 6.03 8.82
CA HIS A 214 36.32 4.70 8.61
C HIS A 214 35.26 3.80 7.95
N GLY A 215 35.35 3.69 6.62
CA GLY A 215 34.52 2.80 5.83
C GLY A 215 34.94 1.34 6.00
N VAL A 216 34.03 0.43 5.66
CA VAL A 216 34.33 -1.02 5.59
C VAL A 216 35.53 -1.31 4.67
N LEU A 217 35.77 -0.44 3.68
CA LEU A 217 36.89 -0.53 2.74
C LEU A 217 38.25 -0.20 3.37
N ASP A 218 38.29 0.62 4.41
CA ASP A 218 39.55 0.98 5.09
C ASP A 218 40.16 -0.23 5.81
N ARG A 219 39.33 -1.20 6.22
CA ARG A 219 39.78 -2.53 6.70
C ARG A 219 40.48 -3.38 5.64
N PHE A 220 40.23 -3.13 4.36
CA PHE A 220 40.87 -3.84 3.24
C PHE A 220 42.05 -3.06 2.65
N LEU A 221 42.14 -1.77 2.94
CA LEU A 221 43.18 -0.87 2.41
C LEU A 221 44.29 -0.57 3.43
N ALA A 222 44.05 -0.80 4.72
CA ALA A 222 45.11 -0.72 5.73
C ALA A 222 46.17 -1.80 5.45
N PRO A 223 47.48 -1.47 5.51
CA PRO A 223 48.53 -2.47 5.40
C PRO A 223 48.32 -3.53 6.48
N PHE A 224 48.48 -4.81 6.14
CA PHE A 224 48.46 -5.91 7.11
C PHE A 224 49.57 -5.71 8.15
N THR A 225 49.31 -4.93 9.20
CA THR A 225 50.16 -4.88 10.38
C THR A 225 49.80 -6.11 11.21
N GLY A 226 50.75 -7.04 11.35
CA GLY A 226 50.59 -8.19 12.23
C GLY A 226 50.14 -7.72 13.62
N HIS A 227 49.04 -8.27 14.11
CA HIS A 227 48.56 -7.97 15.45
C HIS A 227 49.66 -8.35 16.45
N GLY A 228 50.19 -7.34 17.16
CA GLY A 228 50.88 -7.55 18.42
C GLY A 228 49.95 -8.29 19.38
N GLU A 229 50.55 -9.16 20.19
CA GLU A 229 49.92 -10.12 21.09
C GLU A 229 48.60 -9.61 21.72
N LEU A 230 47.51 -10.31 21.41
CA LEU A 230 46.26 -10.18 22.15
C LEU A 230 46.47 -10.81 23.53
N ASP A 231 46.63 -9.98 24.56
CA ASP A 231 46.64 -10.44 25.95
C ASP A 231 45.20 -10.84 26.34
N ASN A 232 44.96 -12.14 26.52
CA ASN A 232 43.65 -12.75 26.73
C ASN A 232 43.03 -12.48 28.12
N LYS A 233 43.53 -11.51 28.88
CA LYS A 233 43.06 -11.24 30.25
C LYS A 233 41.68 -10.58 30.34
N SER A 234 41.20 -9.91 29.29
CA SER A 234 39.91 -9.20 29.32
C SER A 234 38.68 -10.07 29.02
N LEU A 235 38.86 -11.34 28.63
CA LEU A 235 37.77 -12.26 28.30
C LEU A 235 37.36 -13.18 29.47
N ILE A 236 38.08 -13.15 30.60
CA ILE A 236 37.81 -14.04 31.74
C ILE A 236 37.15 -13.28 32.91
N GLU A 237 37.29 -11.96 33.01
CA GLU A 237 36.74 -11.18 34.14
C GLU A 237 35.24 -10.83 34.01
N SER A 238 34.59 -11.02 32.86
CA SER A 238 33.13 -10.81 32.73
C SER A 238 32.30 -12.07 32.99
N ALA A 239 32.92 -13.18 33.38
CA ALA A 239 32.25 -14.46 33.61
C ALA A 239 32.11 -14.82 35.11
N THR A 240 32.61 -13.98 36.03
CA THR A 240 32.62 -14.28 37.48
C THR A 240 31.65 -13.48 38.34
N ASP A 241 30.85 -12.56 37.78
CA ASP A 241 29.83 -11.81 38.55
C ASP A 241 28.44 -12.48 38.57
N ALA A 242 28.37 -13.77 38.22
CA ALA A 242 27.14 -14.55 38.23
C ALA A 242 27.12 -15.62 39.34
N GLU A 243 27.58 -15.30 40.56
CA GLU A 243 27.35 -16.17 41.73
C GLU A 243 27.52 -15.39 43.05
N SER A 244 26.44 -14.82 43.58
CA SER A 244 26.09 -14.77 45.01
C SER A 244 24.93 -13.79 45.25
N HIS A 245 23.73 -14.33 45.45
CA HIS A 245 22.75 -13.83 46.42
C HIS A 245 21.65 -14.89 46.58
N GLU A 246 21.96 -15.94 47.34
CA GLU A 246 20.96 -16.77 47.99
C GLU A 246 20.71 -16.27 49.44
N GLN A 247 19.43 -16.30 49.82
CA GLN A 247 18.84 -16.36 51.18
C GLN A 247 18.63 -15.07 51.99
N GLU A 248 17.36 -14.74 52.22
CA GLU A 248 16.59 -14.92 53.49
C GLU A 248 15.12 -14.51 53.19
N GLY A 249 14.11 -15.40 53.25
CA GLY A 249 13.32 -15.80 54.43
C GLY A 249 12.35 -14.68 54.87
N GLY A 250 11.04 -14.80 55.06
CA GLY A 250 10.09 -15.90 55.18
C GLY A 250 8.74 -15.33 55.70
N HIS A 251 7.72 -16.21 55.76
CA HIS A 251 6.39 -16.09 56.38
C HIS A 251 5.31 -15.23 55.70
#